data_AF-A0A559MGK5-F1
#
_entry.id   AF-A0A559MGK5-F1
#
_cell.length_a   1.000
_cell.length_b   1.000
_cell.length_c   1.000
_cell.angle_alpha   90.00
_cell.angle_beta   90.00
_cell.angle_gamma   90.00
#
_symmetry.space_group_name_H-M   'P 1'
#
loop_
_entity.id
_entity.type
_entity.pdbx_description
1 polymer ?
#
loop_
_entity_poly.entity_id
_entity_poly.type
_entity_poly.pdbx_seq_one_letter_code
_entity_poly.pdbx_strand_id
1 'polypeptide(L)'
;MGGLDAKEAEKELAGSVAADKNEILFSRFKINYNNEPDMYKKGSVVFRDYELVEPGSVAEVVDEDSAKTIEQLELSKTQEEKDRKRRAKAIITVQHVDIIKDEFWERRPWLLSNKPGKIPKEP
;
A
#
# COMPACT_ATOMS: atom_id res chain seq x y z
N MET A 1 -30.28 9.05 -12.95
CA MET A 1 -30.76 7.88 -12.17
C MET A 1 -30.76 8.27 -10.70
N GLY A 2 -31.88 8.09 -9.99
CA GLY A 2 -32.05 8.47 -8.58
C GLY A 2 -33.30 9.33 -8.37
N GLY A 3 -33.46 10.37 -9.19
CA GLY A 3 -34.65 11.23 -9.21
C GLY A 3 -34.84 12.11 -7.96
N LEU A 4 -33.89 12.09 -7.03
CA LEU A 4 -33.89 12.84 -5.79
C LEU A 4 -32.96 14.03 -5.90
N ASP A 5 -33.32 15.11 -5.22
CA ASP A 5 -32.38 16.21 -4.98
C ASP A 5 -31.30 15.79 -3.97
N ALA A 6 -30.17 16.52 -3.94
CA ALA A 6 -29.03 16.20 -3.08
C ALA A 6 -29.42 16.11 -1.59
N LYS A 7 -30.29 17.01 -1.11
CA LYS A 7 -30.75 17.03 0.28
C LYS A 7 -31.63 15.83 0.63
N GLU A 8 -32.44 15.36 -0.32
CA GLU A 8 -33.32 14.20 -0.13
C GLU A 8 -32.51 12.91 -0.13
N ALA A 9 -31.53 12.78 -1.03
CA ALA A 9 -30.61 11.65 -1.07
C ALA A 9 -29.79 11.54 0.23
N GLU A 10 -29.28 12.65 0.76
CA GLU A 10 -28.57 12.65 2.05
C GLU A 10 -29.48 12.17 3.18
N LYS A 11 -30.73 12.66 3.24
CA LYS A 11 -31.71 12.24 4.25
C LYS A 11 -32.05 10.75 4.14
N GLU A 12 -32.14 10.20 2.93
CA GLU A 12 -32.38 8.77 2.71
C GLU A 12 -31.19 7.91 3.16
N LEU A 13 -29.96 8.41 2.96
CA LEU A 13 -28.74 7.71 3.35
C LEU A 13 -28.40 7.89 4.84
N ALA A 14 -28.96 8.91 5.50
CA ALA A 14 -28.69 9.20 6.91
C ALA A 14 -29.12 8.04 7.81
N GLY A 15 -28.22 7.58 8.69
CA GLY A 15 -28.46 6.47 9.61
C GLY A 15 -28.31 5.07 9.00
N SER A 16 -28.14 4.94 7.68
CA SER A 16 -27.91 3.65 7.01
C SER A 16 -26.54 3.06 7.35
N VAL A 17 -26.45 1.74 7.43
CA VAL A 17 -25.16 1.01 7.55
C VAL A 17 -24.58 0.69 6.17
N ALA A 18 -23.39 0.07 6.13
CA ALA A 18 -22.74 -0.29 4.86
C ALA A 18 -23.55 -1.32 4.05
N ALA A 19 -24.19 -2.29 4.72
CA ALA A 19 -25.03 -3.29 4.07
C ALA A 19 -26.22 -2.65 3.36
N ASP A 20 -26.94 -1.73 4.03
CA ASP A 20 -28.09 -1.01 3.47
C ASP A 20 -27.69 -0.23 2.20
N LYS A 21 -26.54 0.49 2.23
CA LYS A 21 -26.05 1.22 1.05
C LYS A 21 -25.76 0.30 -0.13
N ASN A 22 -25.17 -0.87 0.14
CA ASN A 22 -24.90 -1.86 -0.89
C ASN A 22 -26.21 -2.43 -1.48
N GLU A 23 -27.21 -2.69 -0.63
CA GLU A 23 -28.54 -3.12 -1.07
C GLU A 23 -29.24 -2.04 -1.91
N ILE A 24 -29.15 -0.76 -1.52
CA ILE A 24 -29.68 0.36 -2.32
C ILE A 24 -29.05 0.38 -3.72
N LEU A 25 -27.72 0.28 -3.80
CA LEU A 25 -26.99 0.23 -5.08
C LEU A 25 -27.45 -0.97 -5.94
N PHE A 26 -27.55 -2.15 -5.34
CA PHE A 26 -27.92 -3.37 -6.06
C PHE A 26 -29.38 -3.40 -6.48
N SER A 27 -30.31 -3.12 -5.58
CA SER A 27 -31.75 -3.26 -5.80
C SER A 27 -32.31 -2.13 -6.66
N ARG A 28 -32.01 -0.88 -6.31
CA ARG A 28 -32.57 0.32 -6.95
C ARG A 28 -31.81 0.74 -8.20
N PHE A 29 -30.49 0.61 -8.19
CA PHE A 29 -29.64 1.09 -9.28
C PHE A 29 -29.05 -0.02 -10.15
N LYS A 30 -29.21 -1.30 -9.75
CA LYS A 30 -28.60 -2.46 -10.44
C LYS A 30 -27.07 -2.36 -10.54
N ILE A 31 -26.46 -1.72 -9.55
CA ILE A 31 -25.01 -1.55 -9.43
C ILE A 31 -24.48 -2.50 -8.35
N ASN A 32 -23.51 -3.33 -8.71
CA ASN A 32 -22.78 -4.14 -7.75
C ASN A 32 -21.54 -3.37 -7.29
N TYR A 33 -21.54 -2.89 -6.04
CA TYR A 33 -20.43 -2.14 -5.47
C TYR A 33 -19.08 -2.87 -5.58
N ASN A 34 -19.06 -4.20 -5.50
CA ASN A 34 -17.82 -4.98 -5.58
C ASN A 34 -17.20 -4.95 -6.99
N ASN A 35 -17.99 -4.68 -8.03
CA ASN A 35 -17.53 -4.60 -9.41
C ASN A 35 -17.03 -3.21 -9.79
N GLU A 36 -17.18 -2.21 -8.92
CA GLU A 36 -16.59 -0.89 -9.14
C GLU A 36 -15.06 -0.99 -9.18
N PRO A 37 -14.38 -0.15 -9.99
CA PRO A 37 -12.93 -0.10 -10.06
C PRO A 37 -12.29 0.05 -8.67
N ASP A 38 -11.21 -0.70 -8.41
CA ASP A 38 -10.52 -0.64 -7.11
C ASP A 38 -9.98 0.75 -6.77
N MET A 39 -9.70 1.59 -7.78
CA MET A 39 -9.35 2.99 -7.58
C MET A 39 -10.40 3.76 -6.76
N TYR A 40 -11.70 3.49 -6.95
CA TYR A 40 -12.78 4.16 -6.22
C TYR A 40 -13.02 3.56 -4.84
N LYS A 41 -12.71 2.26 -4.65
CA LYS A 41 -12.93 1.55 -3.38
C LYS A 41 -11.73 1.59 -2.44
N LYS A 42 -10.51 1.60 -2.98
CA LYS A 42 -9.23 1.46 -2.27
C LYS A 42 -8.31 2.67 -2.43
N GLY A 43 -8.63 3.59 -3.35
CA GLY A 43 -7.81 4.77 -3.63
C GLY A 43 -6.57 4.44 -4.46
N SER A 44 -5.57 5.32 -4.43
CA SER A 44 -4.31 5.16 -5.14
C SER A 44 -3.14 5.25 -4.17
N VAL A 45 -2.26 4.25 -4.20
CA VAL A 45 -1.06 4.19 -3.36
C VAL A 45 0.15 4.25 -4.28
N VAL A 46 1.05 5.19 -3.99
CA VAL A 46 2.26 5.43 -4.78
C VAL A 46 3.48 5.09 -3.94
N PHE A 47 4.31 4.16 -4.41
CA PHE A 47 5.51 3.75 -3.68
C PHE A 47 6.63 3.31 -4.62
N ARG A 48 7.85 3.23 -4.09
CA ARG A 48 9.00 2.66 -4.79
C ARG A 48 8.91 1.15 -4.78
N ASP A 49 8.90 0.57 -5.97
CA ASP A 49 8.70 -0.86 -6.18
C ASP A 49 10.01 -1.62 -6.03
N TYR A 50 9.97 -2.65 -5.21
CA TYR A 50 11.04 -3.61 -4.97
C TYR A 50 10.45 -5.01 -5.00
N GLU A 51 11.31 -6.01 -5.13
CA GLU A 51 10.92 -7.42 -5.17
C GLU A 51 10.16 -7.80 -3.89
N LEU A 52 8.92 -8.30 -4.05
CA LEU A 52 8.09 -8.74 -2.93
C LEU A 52 8.75 -9.91 -2.18
N VAL A 53 8.57 -9.91 -0.86
CA VAL A 53 9.11 -10.94 0.03
C VAL A 53 7.97 -11.87 0.47
N GLU A 54 8.25 -13.18 0.58
CA GLU A 54 7.24 -14.13 1.08
C GLU A 54 7.01 -13.93 2.60
N PRO A 55 5.75 -13.91 3.05
CA PRO A 55 5.42 -13.74 4.46
C PRO A 55 6.01 -14.91 5.27
N GLY A 56 6.85 -14.59 6.25
CA GLY A 56 7.58 -15.56 7.08
C GLY A 56 9.08 -15.67 6.82
N SER A 57 9.60 -15.09 5.72
CA SER A 57 11.05 -15.06 5.43
C SER A 57 11.79 -13.85 6.04
N VAL A 58 11.08 -12.98 6.75
CA VAL A 58 11.55 -11.64 7.19
C VAL A 58 12.35 -11.65 8.50
N ALA A 59 12.84 -12.80 8.96
CA ALA A 59 13.51 -12.94 10.24
C ALA A 59 14.87 -12.20 10.37
N GLU A 60 15.39 -11.54 9.32
CA GLU A 60 16.77 -11.03 9.32
C GLU A 60 16.93 -9.50 9.20
N VAL A 61 15.91 -8.70 9.47
CA VAL A 61 16.08 -7.22 9.55
C VAL A 61 15.54 -6.64 10.85
N VAL A 62 15.87 -7.27 11.98
CA VAL A 62 15.80 -6.62 13.29
C VAL A 62 17.03 -5.73 13.50
N ASP A 63 16.74 -4.61 14.12
CA ASP A 63 17.54 -3.41 14.32
C ASP A 63 18.81 -3.67 15.16
N GLU A 64 19.99 -3.68 14.51
CA GLU A 64 21.30 -3.54 15.16
C GLU A 64 21.75 -2.07 15.13
N ASP A 65 21.02 -1.21 15.83
CA ASP A 65 21.47 0.15 16.14
C ASP A 65 21.83 0.26 17.63
N SER A 66 23.00 -0.28 17.98
CA SER A 66 23.73 0.11 19.19
C SER A 66 25.22 -0.19 19.02
N ALA A 67 25.98 0.89 18.80
CA ALA A 67 27.44 1.03 18.79
C ALA A 67 28.23 0.29 17.69
N LYS A 68 28.53 0.98 16.58
CA LYS A 68 29.41 0.49 15.50
C LYS A 68 30.81 1.13 15.52
N THR A 69 31.83 0.31 15.28
CA THR A 69 33.27 0.66 15.25
C THR A 69 33.67 1.43 13.97
N ILE A 70 34.87 2.03 13.91
CA ILE A 70 35.32 2.88 12.78
C ILE A 70 35.32 2.14 11.42
N GLU A 71 35.76 0.88 11.36
CA GLU A 71 35.68 0.06 10.13
C GLU A 71 34.22 -0.23 9.71
N GLN A 72 33.31 -0.36 10.67
CA GLN A 72 31.89 -0.53 10.39
C GLN A 72 31.25 0.78 9.88
N LEU A 73 31.78 1.95 10.24
CA LEU A 73 31.33 3.26 9.73
C LEU A 73 31.73 3.45 8.24
N GLU A 74 32.91 3.00 7.82
CA GLU A 74 33.32 3.07 6.41
C GLU A 74 32.52 2.09 5.52
N LEU A 75 32.24 0.90 6.04
CA LEU A 75 31.28 -0.04 5.43
C LEU A 75 29.88 0.57 5.36
N SER A 76 29.44 1.29 6.40
CA SER A 76 28.16 2.01 6.47
C SER A 76 28.04 3.09 5.40
N LYS A 77 29.05 3.96 5.24
CA LYS A 77 29.04 5.00 4.19
C LYS A 77 28.95 4.41 2.79
N THR A 78 29.65 3.30 2.55
CA THR A 78 29.60 2.57 1.27
C THR A 78 28.25 1.89 1.04
N GLN A 79 27.63 1.34 2.10
CA GLN A 79 26.29 0.76 2.07
C GLN A 79 25.22 1.83 1.82
N GLU A 80 25.28 2.95 2.50
CA GLU A 80 24.39 4.11 2.30
C GLU A 80 24.45 4.62 0.85
N GLU A 81 25.64 4.70 0.26
CA GLU A 81 25.77 5.13 -1.13
C GLU A 81 25.16 4.10 -2.11
N LYS A 82 25.33 2.81 -1.84
CA LYS A 82 24.70 1.72 -2.60
C LYS A 82 23.18 1.78 -2.47
N ASP A 83 22.67 2.00 -1.26
CA ASP A 83 21.24 2.10 -0.98
C ASP A 83 20.63 3.34 -1.63
N ARG A 84 21.33 4.48 -1.61
CA ARG A 84 20.95 5.68 -2.36
C ARG A 84 20.85 5.40 -3.85
N LYS A 85 21.83 4.69 -4.43
CA LYS A 85 21.80 4.28 -5.85
C LYS A 85 20.63 3.34 -6.15
N ARG A 86 20.29 2.41 -5.24
CA ARG A 86 19.13 1.51 -5.39
C ARG A 86 17.82 2.28 -5.35
N ARG A 87 17.66 3.22 -4.41
CA ARG A 87 16.47 4.09 -4.33
C ARG A 87 16.26 4.94 -5.58
N ALA A 88 17.35 5.41 -6.18
CA ALA A 88 17.29 6.19 -7.42
C ALA A 88 16.90 5.35 -8.65
N LYS A 89 17.18 4.04 -8.64
CA LYS A 89 16.84 3.10 -9.71
C LYS A 89 15.46 2.45 -9.54
N ALA A 90 14.83 2.60 -8.38
CA ALA A 90 13.55 1.99 -8.11
C ALA A 90 12.44 2.65 -8.96
N ILE A 91 11.58 1.80 -9.53
CA ILE A 91 10.41 2.25 -10.29
C ILE A 91 9.37 2.77 -9.31
N ILE A 92 8.73 3.89 -9.63
CA ILE A 92 7.59 4.40 -8.87
C ILE A 92 6.34 3.75 -9.46
N THR A 93 5.66 2.92 -8.67
CA THR A 93 4.45 2.20 -9.09
C THR A 93 3.24 2.78 -8.38
N VAL A 94 2.11 2.83 -9.09
CA VAL A 94 0.79 3.17 -8.55
C VAL A 94 -0.04 1.91 -8.45
N GLN A 95 -0.57 1.59 -7.27
CA GLN A 95 -1.42 0.43 -7.04
C GLN A 95 -2.73 0.81 -6.33
N HIS A 96 -3.77 0.01 -6.54
CA HIS A 96 -5.10 0.17 -5.93
C HIS A 96 -5.40 -1.03 -5.03
N VAL A 97 -4.69 -1.11 -3.91
CA VAL A 97 -4.69 -2.30 -3.03
C VAL A 97 -5.07 -1.94 -1.59
N ASP A 98 -5.41 -2.95 -0.80
CA ASP A 98 -5.69 -2.78 0.63
C ASP A 98 -4.39 -2.58 1.42
N ILE A 99 -4.26 -1.43 2.07
CA ILE A 99 -3.11 -1.08 2.92
C ILE A 99 -3.40 -1.20 4.42
N ILE A 100 -4.62 -1.62 4.79
CA ILE A 100 -5.04 -1.73 6.19
C ILE A 100 -4.57 -3.07 6.76
N LYS A 101 -4.53 -4.12 5.94
CA LYS A 101 -4.09 -5.47 6.35
C LYS A 101 -2.56 -5.64 6.33
N ASP A 102 -2.07 -6.54 7.18
CA ASP A 102 -0.65 -6.82 7.36
C ASP A 102 0.03 -7.35 6.09
N GLU A 103 -0.70 -8.10 5.25
CA GLU A 103 -0.19 -8.66 4.01
C GLU A 103 0.50 -7.62 3.10
N PHE A 104 0.00 -6.38 3.09
CA PHE A 104 0.61 -5.31 2.31
C PHE A 104 2.01 -4.94 2.82
N TRP A 105 2.14 -4.84 4.15
CA TRP A 105 3.35 -4.41 4.86
C TRP A 105 4.38 -5.54 4.96
N GLU A 106 3.94 -6.77 5.26
CA GLU A 106 4.82 -7.95 5.38
C GLU A 106 5.50 -8.30 4.06
N ARG A 107 4.78 -8.19 2.94
CA ARG A 107 5.35 -8.41 1.61
C ARG A 107 6.29 -7.29 1.17
N ARG A 108 6.26 -6.14 1.86
CA ARG A 108 7.00 -4.91 1.50
C ARG A 108 7.80 -4.34 2.69
N PRO A 109 8.73 -5.11 3.28
CA PRO A 109 9.45 -4.70 4.50
C PRO A 109 10.30 -3.43 4.33
N TRP A 110 10.65 -3.04 3.09
CA TRP A 110 11.37 -1.79 2.81
C TRP A 110 10.56 -0.53 3.15
N LEU A 111 9.23 -0.62 3.19
CA LEU A 111 8.38 0.52 3.55
C LEU A 111 8.56 0.92 5.03
N LEU A 112 8.80 -0.07 5.91
CA LEU A 112 8.96 0.13 7.34
C LEU A 112 10.44 0.24 7.75
N SER A 113 11.31 -0.56 7.14
CA SER A 113 12.74 -0.60 7.50
C SER A 113 13.56 0.57 6.95
N ASN A 114 13.01 1.37 6.03
CA ASN A 114 13.72 2.41 5.28
C ASN A 114 14.95 1.88 4.49
N LYS A 115 15.17 0.56 4.42
CA LYS A 115 16.24 -0.05 3.64
C LYS A 115 15.68 -0.46 2.28
N PRO A 116 16.31 -0.07 1.15
CA PRO A 116 15.81 -0.43 -0.16
C PRO A 116 15.86 -1.95 -0.36
N GLY A 117 14.79 -2.51 -0.91
CA GLY A 117 14.73 -3.92 -1.27
C GLY A 117 15.58 -4.25 -2.50
N LYS A 118 15.47 -5.49 -2.98
CA LYS A 118 16.03 -5.89 -4.27
C LYS A 118 15.24 -5.20 -5.38
N ILE A 119 15.92 -4.65 -6.37
CA ILE A 119 15.26 -4.10 -7.56
C ILE A 119 14.62 -5.28 -8.29
N PRO A 120 13.33 -5.23 -8.66
CA PRO A 120 12.69 -6.31 -9.40
C PRO A 120 13.48 -6.51 -10.70
N LYS A 121 13.78 -7.76 -11.04
CA LYS A 121 14.19 -8.04 -12.43
C LYS A 121 12.97 -7.69 -13.29
N GLU A 122 13.21 -6.94 -14.37
CA GLU A 122 12.18 -6.38 -15.26
C GLU A 122 11.07 -7.39 -15.64
N PRO A 123 9.87 -6.88 -15.96
CA PRO A 123 8.64 -7.66 -16.10
C PRO A 123 8.70 -8.80 -17.13
#